data_AF-A0A372Q7R9-F1
#
_entry.id   AF-A0A372Q7R9-F1
#
_cell.length_a   1.000
_cell.length_b   1.000
_cell.length_c   1.000
_cell.angle_alpha   90.00
_cell.angle_beta   90.00
_cell.angle_gamma   90.00
#
_symmetry.space_group_name_H-M   'P 1'
#
loop_
_entity.id
_entity.type
_entity.pdbx_description
1 polymer ?
#
loop_
_entity_poly.entity_id
_entity_poly.type
_entity_poly.pdbx_seq_one_letter_code
_entity_poly.pdbx_strand_id
1 'polypeptide(L)'
;MSTIPNDKYCTILEEEEDMFSGVCTNDGKKLWKYGIVPYVFNDNVSDELRSFVEKAMRMIEGVSFVKFEKKKTHQIDFLKIIEKGKFASYVGKKGDEQELHITKCEKIWPNTIGSIMHELMHALRFHHEHSRPDRDEHVDVGGNTGPNYDKHDESDVLCYGSFDIESIMNYSEEQGVTLKSGINARIGQRDRLSEGDIRALNNLYKLINASGLHHGYTRPDMISNSHRTVSSCRKKRILSHTTKRLRRK
;
A
#
# COMPACT_ATOMS: atom_id res chain seq x y z
N MET A 1 -45.36 11.25 -24.43
CA MET A 1 -44.10 11.88 -24.90
C MET A 1 -44.10 13.32 -24.43
N SER A 2 -43.28 13.66 -23.43
CA SER A 2 -43.00 15.05 -23.07
C SER A 2 -41.60 15.13 -22.48
N THR A 3 -40.80 16.00 -23.08
CA THR A 3 -39.37 16.21 -22.89
C THR A 3 -39.04 16.93 -21.59
N ILE A 4 -37.94 16.51 -20.98
CA ILE A 4 -37.25 17.12 -19.84
C ILE A 4 -36.63 18.47 -20.26
N PRO A 5 -36.67 19.51 -19.40
CA PRO A 5 -35.62 20.52 -19.36
C PRO A 5 -34.75 20.36 -18.11
N ASN A 6 -33.46 20.12 -18.35
CA ASN A 6 -32.38 20.17 -17.35
C ASN A 6 -32.21 21.61 -16.85
N ASP A 7 -32.52 21.84 -15.58
CA ASP A 7 -32.05 23.03 -14.87
C ASP A 7 -30.92 22.70 -13.89
N LYS A 8 -29.91 23.53 -14.02
CA LYS A 8 -28.57 23.44 -13.46
C LYS A 8 -28.59 23.84 -11.99
N TYR A 9 -28.32 22.88 -11.12
CA TYR A 9 -27.66 23.17 -9.87
C TYR A 9 -26.21 22.70 -10.00
N CYS A 10 -25.29 23.67 -10.07
CA CYS A 10 -23.90 23.45 -9.72
C CYS A 10 -23.88 23.10 -8.24
N THR A 11 -23.98 21.81 -7.92
CA THR A 11 -23.48 21.32 -6.64
C THR A 11 -21.96 21.44 -6.73
N ILE A 12 -21.43 22.27 -5.84
CA ILE A 12 -20.01 22.36 -5.55
C ILE A 12 -19.59 20.92 -5.22
N LEU A 13 -18.80 20.31 -6.11
CA LEU A 13 -17.97 19.17 -5.72
C LEU A 13 -16.95 19.80 -4.80
N GLU A 14 -17.25 19.79 -3.50
CA GLU A 14 -16.20 19.89 -2.49
C GLU A 14 -15.22 18.78 -2.85
N GLU A 15 -14.00 19.20 -3.18
CA GLU A 15 -12.85 18.34 -3.26
C GLU A 15 -12.79 17.63 -1.91
N GLU A 16 -13.28 16.39 -1.85
CA GLU A 16 -12.84 15.46 -0.82
C GLU A 16 -11.34 15.35 -1.05
N GLU A 17 -10.58 16.14 -0.28
CA GLU A 17 -9.20 15.85 0.05
C GLU A 17 -9.21 14.44 0.63
N ASP A 18 -9.03 13.49 -0.27
CA ASP A 18 -8.95 12.08 0.03
C ASP A 18 -7.86 11.91 1.09
N MET A 19 -8.30 11.68 2.31
CA MET A 19 -7.50 11.31 3.46
C MET A 19 -7.01 9.87 3.23
N PHE A 20 -6.01 9.74 2.38
CA PHE A 20 -5.40 8.47 2.00
C PHE A 20 -4.43 8.03 3.10
N SER A 21 -4.54 6.81 3.64
CA SER A 21 -3.52 6.15 4.48
C SER A 21 -2.82 5.00 3.73
N GLY A 22 -1.58 4.64 4.08
CA GLY A 22 -0.96 3.38 3.60
C GLY A 22 0.57 3.31 3.68
N VAL A 23 1.13 2.16 3.28
CA VAL A 23 2.50 1.71 3.60
C VAL A 23 3.54 2.07 2.53
N CYS A 24 4.84 2.05 2.85
CA CYS A 24 5.92 2.38 1.90
C CYS A 24 6.68 1.18 1.27
N THR A 25 7.24 1.41 0.08
CA THR A 25 7.95 0.41 -0.77
C THR A 25 9.06 1.07 -1.63
N ASN A 26 9.94 0.34 -2.35
CA ASN A 26 10.95 0.93 -3.26
C ASN A 26 10.92 0.27 -4.66
N ASP A 27 11.77 0.74 -5.60
CA ASP A 27 11.81 0.39 -7.04
C ASP A 27 11.38 -1.05 -7.42
N GLY A 28 10.60 -1.15 -8.50
CA GLY A 28 9.78 -2.30 -8.89
C GLY A 28 10.52 -3.57 -9.33
N LYS A 29 11.86 -3.59 -9.30
CA LYS A 29 12.68 -4.75 -9.67
C LYS A 29 12.54 -5.93 -8.71
N LYS A 30 12.14 -5.66 -7.46
CA LYS A 30 11.91 -6.66 -6.41
C LYS A 30 10.44 -7.07 -6.27
N LEU A 31 9.61 -6.79 -7.27
CA LEU A 31 8.21 -7.22 -7.26
C LEU A 31 8.06 -8.62 -7.86
N TRP A 32 7.06 -9.35 -7.38
CA TRP A 32 6.68 -10.64 -7.95
C TRP A 32 5.99 -10.42 -9.30
N LYS A 33 6.46 -11.14 -10.32
CA LYS A 33 5.98 -10.96 -11.70
C LYS A 33 4.48 -11.32 -11.76
N TYR A 34 3.68 -10.42 -12.33
CA TYR A 34 2.22 -10.55 -12.42
C TYR A 34 1.50 -10.71 -11.07
N GLY A 35 2.15 -10.35 -9.96
CA GLY A 35 1.61 -10.60 -8.62
C GLY A 35 1.49 -12.08 -8.24
N ILE A 36 2.17 -12.98 -8.97
CA ILE A 36 2.17 -14.40 -8.65
C ILE A 36 3.39 -14.71 -7.79
N VAL A 37 3.14 -15.26 -6.60
CA VAL A 37 4.14 -15.66 -5.61
C VAL A 37 4.17 -17.19 -5.53
N PRO A 38 5.12 -17.87 -6.19
CA PRO A 38 5.26 -19.30 -6.06
C PRO A 38 5.74 -19.67 -4.65
N TYR A 39 5.25 -20.76 -4.08
CA TYR A 39 5.69 -21.21 -2.76
C TYR A 39 5.78 -22.74 -2.63
N VAL A 40 6.61 -23.17 -1.68
CA VAL A 40 6.71 -24.55 -1.18
C VAL A 40 6.77 -24.55 0.34
N PHE A 41 6.35 -25.67 0.95
CA PHE A 41 6.58 -25.92 2.36
C PHE A 41 7.81 -26.79 2.54
N ASN A 42 8.64 -26.45 3.53
CA ASN A 42 9.63 -27.37 4.06
C ASN A 42 8.93 -28.53 4.79
N ASP A 43 9.58 -29.69 4.83
CA ASP A 43 9.08 -30.89 5.50
C ASP A 43 8.86 -30.67 7.00
N ASN A 44 9.61 -29.74 7.61
CA ASN A 44 9.48 -29.44 9.03
C ASN A 44 8.24 -28.60 9.40
N VAL A 45 7.44 -28.13 8.43
CA VAL A 45 6.23 -27.34 8.71
C VAL A 45 5.05 -28.26 8.97
N SER A 46 4.54 -28.23 10.21
CA SER A 46 3.35 -28.99 10.62
C SER A 46 2.09 -28.66 9.80
N ASP A 47 1.18 -29.63 9.66
CA ASP A 47 -0.07 -29.46 8.89
C ASP A 47 -0.95 -28.32 9.40
N GLU A 48 -0.97 -28.10 10.70
CA GLU A 48 -1.66 -26.97 11.32
C GLU A 48 -1.10 -25.63 10.84
N LEU A 49 0.22 -25.45 10.87
CA LEU A 49 0.87 -24.24 10.36
C LEU A 49 0.68 -24.09 8.86
N ARG A 50 0.72 -25.18 8.08
CA ARG A 50 0.38 -25.14 6.65
C ARG A 50 -1.02 -24.57 6.44
N SER A 51 -2.00 -24.99 7.25
CA SER A 51 -3.37 -24.47 7.18
C SER A 51 -3.47 -22.97 7.51
N PHE A 52 -2.69 -22.48 8.49
CA PHE A 52 -2.64 -21.07 8.85
C PHE A 52 -2.00 -20.23 7.76
N VAL A 53 -0.91 -20.71 7.16
CA VAL A 53 -0.26 -20.05 6.03
C VAL A 53 -1.20 -19.94 4.84
N GLU A 54 -1.86 -21.03 4.48
CA GLU A 54 -2.81 -21.01 3.35
C GLU A 54 -4.03 -20.14 3.65
N LYS A 55 -4.45 -20.02 4.92
CA LYS A 55 -5.50 -19.06 5.32
C LYS A 55 -5.04 -17.61 5.20
N ALA A 56 -3.83 -17.27 5.67
CA ALA A 56 -3.23 -15.95 5.51
C ALA A 56 -3.11 -15.56 4.03
N MET A 57 -2.63 -16.48 3.18
CA MET A 57 -2.57 -16.29 1.73
C MET A 57 -3.95 -15.97 1.15
N ARG A 58 -4.99 -16.77 1.46
CA ARG A 58 -6.36 -16.52 0.99
C ARG A 58 -6.91 -15.17 1.44
N MET A 59 -6.57 -14.71 2.65
CA MET A 59 -7.00 -13.40 3.15
C MET A 59 -6.40 -12.26 2.31
N ILE A 60 -5.11 -12.36 1.94
CA ILE A 60 -4.46 -11.38 1.05
C ILE A 60 -5.02 -11.46 -0.38
N GLU A 61 -5.22 -12.68 -0.91
CA GLU A 61 -5.75 -12.91 -2.26
C GLU A 61 -7.19 -12.43 -2.42
N GLY A 62 -7.99 -12.43 -1.35
CA GLY A 62 -9.39 -12.00 -1.35
C GLY A 62 -9.57 -10.48 -1.48
N VAL A 63 -8.53 -9.71 -1.15
CA VAL A 63 -8.56 -8.24 -1.17
C VAL A 63 -7.56 -7.64 -2.17
N SER A 64 -6.86 -8.48 -2.95
CA SER A 64 -5.83 -8.00 -3.88
C SER A 64 -5.69 -8.83 -5.15
N PHE A 65 -4.91 -8.30 -6.10
CA PHE A 65 -4.53 -9.01 -7.32
C PHE A 65 -3.42 -10.04 -7.13
N VAL A 66 -2.82 -10.13 -5.94
CA VAL A 66 -1.78 -11.12 -5.66
C VAL A 66 -2.38 -12.53 -5.65
N LYS A 67 -1.58 -13.51 -6.09
CA LYS A 67 -1.87 -14.94 -6.04
C LYS A 67 -0.69 -15.72 -5.51
N PHE A 68 -0.95 -16.64 -4.59
CA PHE A 68 0.03 -17.58 -4.07
C PHE A 68 -0.21 -18.94 -4.72
N GLU A 69 0.76 -19.43 -5.47
CA GLU A 69 0.65 -20.70 -6.20
C GLU A 69 1.68 -21.71 -5.69
N LYS A 70 1.32 -22.99 -5.63
CA LYS A 70 2.33 -24.05 -5.42
C LYS A 70 3.37 -23.95 -6.54
N LYS A 71 4.64 -23.95 -6.15
CA LYS A 71 5.77 -23.80 -7.09
C LYS A 71 5.76 -24.89 -8.16
N LYS A 72 5.86 -24.46 -9.42
CA LYS A 72 6.10 -25.32 -10.60
C LYS A 72 7.60 -25.53 -10.81
N THR A 73 7.98 -26.61 -11.48
CA THR A 73 9.40 -27.00 -11.67
C THR A 73 10.25 -25.91 -12.33
N HIS A 74 9.70 -25.19 -13.32
CA HIS A 74 10.39 -24.13 -14.05
C HIS A 74 10.53 -22.79 -13.31
N GLN A 75 9.83 -22.60 -12.19
CA GLN A 75 9.91 -21.35 -11.42
C GLN A 75 11.18 -21.36 -10.56
N ILE A 76 12.05 -20.36 -10.77
CA ILE A 76 13.32 -20.23 -10.06
C ILE A 76 13.14 -19.38 -8.79
N ASP A 77 12.38 -18.29 -8.89
CA ASP A 77 12.05 -17.42 -7.75
C ASP A 77 10.83 -17.97 -7.00
N PHE A 78 10.95 -18.24 -5.70
CA PHE A 78 9.84 -18.72 -4.87
C PHE A 78 10.08 -18.55 -3.37
N LEU A 79 8.98 -18.58 -2.60
CA LEU A 79 9.01 -18.65 -1.14
C LEU A 79 9.15 -20.09 -0.65
N LYS A 80 10.14 -20.34 0.20
CA LYS A 80 10.24 -21.57 1.00
C LYS A 80 9.80 -21.29 2.42
N ILE A 81 8.63 -21.78 2.76
CA ILE A 81 8.07 -21.60 4.11
C ILE A 81 8.68 -22.64 5.03
N ILE A 82 9.25 -22.18 6.14
CA ILE A 82 9.99 -23.01 7.10
C ILE A 82 9.61 -22.64 8.53
N GLU A 83 9.39 -23.65 9.38
CA GLU A 83 9.17 -23.44 10.80
C GLU A 83 10.53 -23.25 11.50
N LYS A 84 10.80 -22.05 12.02
CA LYS A 84 12.13 -21.68 12.57
C LYS A 84 12.08 -20.88 13.87
N GLY A 85 11.02 -21.05 14.66
CA GLY A 85 10.88 -20.43 15.99
C GLY A 85 10.77 -18.90 16.00
N LYS A 86 10.53 -18.29 14.84
CA LYS A 86 10.30 -16.84 14.69
C LYS A 86 9.54 -16.54 13.41
N PHE A 87 9.00 -15.33 13.33
CA PHE A 87 8.51 -14.74 12.09
C PHE A 87 9.60 -13.87 11.47
N ALA A 88 9.89 -14.08 10.19
CA ALA A 88 10.83 -13.25 9.43
C ALA A 88 10.70 -13.50 7.92
N SER A 89 10.92 -12.44 7.14
CA SER A 89 10.87 -12.47 5.69
C SER A 89 11.83 -11.45 5.09
N TYR A 90 12.24 -11.69 3.85
CA TYR A 90 12.92 -10.66 3.07
C TYR A 90 11.90 -9.63 2.56
N VAL A 91 12.32 -8.37 2.46
CA VAL A 91 11.48 -7.32 1.86
C VAL A 91 11.54 -7.39 0.32
N GLY A 92 10.46 -7.91 -0.27
CA GLY A 92 10.31 -8.13 -1.71
C GLY A 92 10.91 -9.44 -2.21
N LYS A 93 10.83 -9.62 -3.53
CA LYS A 93 11.48 -10.71 -4.26
C LYS A 93 13.00 -10.49 -4.31
N LYS A 94 13.74 -11.40 -3.68
CA LYS A 94 15.22 -11.42 -3.68
C LYS A 94 15.78 -11.98 -4.99
N GLY A 95 15.08 -12.94 -5.59
CA GLY A 95 15.60 -13.84 -6.62
C GLY A 95 15.95 -15.20 -6.01
N ASP A 96 15.76 -16.26 -6.80
CA ASP A 96 15.92 -17.66 -6.40
C ASP A 96 15.03 -18.07 -5.20
N GLU A 97 15.42 -19.12 -4.48
CA GLU A 97 14.79 -19.54 -3.24
C GLU A 97 14.97 -18.48 -2.15
N GLN A 98 13.88 -18.00 -1.54
CA GLN A 98 13.93 -17.18 -0.34
C GLN A 98 13.05 -17.74 0.77
N GLU A 99 13.57 -17.76 2.00
CA GLU A 99 12.87 -18.31 3.15
C GLU A 99 11.82 -17.34 3.69
N LEU A 100 10.68 -17.89 4.11
CA LEU A 100 9.68 -17.25 4.97
C LEU A 100 9.66 -18.03 6.29
N HIS A 101 10.16 -17.43 7.36
CA HIS A 101 10.20 -18.07 8.68
C HIS A 101 8.86 -17.88 9.36
N ILE A 102 8.33 -18.97 9.89
CA ILE A 102 7.10 -18.99 10.67
C ILE A 102 7.28 -19.76 11.96
N THR A 103 6.36 -19.54 12.89
CA THR A 103 6.22 -20.33 14.11
C THR A 103 4.77 -20.26 14.59
N LYS A 104 4.47 -20.92 15.72
CA LYS A 104 3.18 -20.78 16.40
C LYS A 104 3.21 -19.56 17.32
N CYS A 105 2.04 -19.00 17.61
CA CYS A 105 1.89 -17.89 18.55
C CYS A 105 2.72 -18.10 19.83
N GLU A 106 3.46 -17.07 20.19
CA GLU A 106 4.08 -16.91 21.50
C GLU A 106 3.57 -15.60 22.12
N LYS A 107 3.96 -15.27 23.36
CA LYS A 107 3.47 -14.05 24.04
C LYS A 107 3.61 -12.76 23.22
N ILE A 108 4.66 -12.65 22.39
CA ILE A 108 4.95 -11.45 21.57
C ILE A 108 4.11 -11.43 20.28
N TRP A 109 3.59 -12.59 19.86
CA TRP A 109 2.86 -12.76 18.60
C TRP A 109 1.43 -13.23 18.90
N PRO A 110 0.48 -12.31 19.12
CA PRO A 110 -0.84 -12.66 19.64
C PRO A 110 -1.70 -13.44 18.63
N ASN A 111 -1.39 -13.36 17.33
CA ASN A 111 -2.16 -13.99 16.27
C ASN A 111 -1.25 -14.56 15.16
N THR A 112 -1.18 -15.88 15.04
CA THR A 112 -0.26 -16.58 14.11
C THR A 112 -0.61 -16.25 12.66
N ILE A 113 -1.90 -16.20 12.32
CA ILE A 113 -2.34 -15.94 10.94
C ILE A 113 -1.97 -14.52 10.55
N GLY A 114 -2.21 -13.53 11.42
CA GLY A 114 -1.82 -12.15 11.13
C GLY A 114 -0.31 -11.94 11.12
N SER A 115 0.46 -12.61 11.98
CA SER A 115 1.92 -12.60 11.88
C SER A 115 2.40 -13.19 10.55
N ILE A 116 1.78 -14.26 10.05
CA ILE A 116 2.08 -14.77 8.71
C ILE A 116 1.71 -13.75 7.62
N MET A 117 0.56 -13.07 7.75
CA MET A 117 0.16 -12.02 6.81
C MET A 117 1.19 -10.87 6.78
N HIS A 118 1.71 -10.46 7.93
CA HIS A 118 2.78 -9.47 8.07
C HIS A 118 4.05 -9.91 7.30
N GLU A 119 4.51 -11.13 7.49
CA GLU A 119 5.69 -11.66 6.78
C GLU A 119 5.46 -11.82 5.27
N LEU A 120 4.23 -12.14 4.85
CA LEU A 120 3.84 -12.15 3.45
C LEU A 120 3.81 -10.74 2.85
N MET A 121 3.36 -9.73 3.60
CA MET A 121 3.43 -8.33 3.18
C MET A 121 4.89 -7.86 2.99
N HIS A 122 5.81 -8.27 3.87
CA HIS A 122 7.25 -8.09 3.63
C HIS A 122 7.70 -8.73 2.33
N ALA A 123 7.37 -10.01 2.10
CA ALA A 123 7.70 -10.69 0.85
C ALA A 123 7.11 -9.98 -0.38
N LEU A 124 5.99 -9.28 -0.21
CA LEU A 124 5.32 -8.46 -1.23
C LEU A 124 5.87 -7.04 -1.38
N ARG A 125 7.00 -6.73 -0.72
CA ARG A 125 7.82 -5.50 -0.82
C ARG A 125 7.41 -4.36 0.12
N PHE A 126 6.62 -4.63 1.16
CA PHE A 126 6.26 -3.63 2.16
C PHE A 126 7.27 -3.56 3.31
N HIS A 127 7.64 -2.34 3.69
CA HIS A 127 8.45 -2.07 4.87
C HIS A 127 7.57 -1.94 6.12
N HIS A 128 8.21 -1.90 7.29
CA HIS A 128 7.49 -1.54 8.52
C HIS A 128 6.95 -0.12 8.45
N GLU A 129 5.75 0.08 8.99
CA GLU A 129 5.09 1.39 8.98
C GLU A 129 5.82 2.38 9.92
N HIS A 130 6.39 1.91 11.02
CA HIS A 130 7.21 2.76 11.89
C HIS A 130 8.61 3.09 11.32
N SER A 131 8.99 2.54 10.16
CA SER A 131 10.23 2.89 9.44
C SER A 131 10.02 4.00 8.40
N ARG A 132 8.82 4.57 8.30
CA ARG A 132 8.55 5.68 7.37
C ARG A 132 9.40 6.92 7.64
N PRO A 133 9.68 7.74 6.60
CA PRO A 133 10.38 9.01 6.78
C PRO A 133 9.68 9.97 7.76
N ASP A 134 8.34 9.99 7.73
CA ASP A 134 7.43 10.83 8.53
C ASP A 134 7.03 10.21 9.89
N ARG A 135 7.56 9.04 10.25
CA ARG A 135 7.11 8.29 11.45
C ARG A 135 7.21 9.07 12.77
N ASP A 136 8.14 10.03 12.88
CA ASP A 136 8.37 10.79 14.12
C ASP A 136 7.21 11.76 14.46
N GLU A 137 6.27 12.00 13.54
CA GLU A 137 5.03 12.74 13.79
C GLU A 137 3.96 11.87 14.48
N HIS A 138 4.10 10.55 14.41
CA HIS A 138 3.05 9.60 14.81
C HIS A 138 3.50 8.66 15.93
N VAL A 139 4.76 8.23 15.91
CA VAL A 139 5.32 7.24 16.83
C VAL A 139 6.68 7.64 17.37
N ASP A 140 7.06 7.01 18.48
CA ASP A 140 8.40 7.04 19.06
C ASP A 140 8.93 5.60 19.16
N VAL A 141 10.19 5.41 18.79
CA VAL A 141 10.88 4.11 18.88
C VAL A 141 11.75 3.98 20.13
N GLY A 142 11.67 4.92 21.09
CA GLY A 142 12.23 4.76 22.44
C GLY A 142 13.74 4.55 22.50
N GLY A 143 14.49 5.06 21.53
CA GLY A 143 15.93 4.85 21.40
C GLY A 143 16.36 3.50 20.84
N ASN A 144 15.41 2.67 20.39
CA ASN A 144 15.73 1.45 19.64
C ASN A 144 16.43 1.81 18.32
N THR A 145 17.43 1.00 17.93
CA THR A 145 18.29 1.25 16.77
C THR A 145 18.46 -0.01 15.93
N GLY A 146 18.86 0.18 14.68
CA GLY A 146 19.19 -0.88 13.74
C GLY A 146 18.11 -1.07 12.67
N PRO A 147 18.33 -1.99 11.72
CA PRO A 147 17.61 -1.99 10.45
C PRO A 147 16.08 -2.10 10.55
N ASN A 148 15.56 -2.62 11.66
CA ASN A 148 14.12 -2.73 11.91
C ASN A 148 13.49 -1.45 12.48
N TYR A 149 14.29 -0.50 13.00
CA TYR A 149 13.86 0.76 13.61
C TYR A 149 14.38 1.99 12.86
N ASP A 150 15.37 1.80 11.98
CA ASP A 150 15.88 2.87 11.14
C ASP A 150 14.77 3.39 10.21
N LYS A 151 14.77 4.71 9.99
CA LYS A 151 13.88 5.34 9.01
C LYS A 151 14.43 5.10 7.61
N HIS A 152 13.53 4.97 6.65
CA HIS A 152 13.88 5.08 5.25
C HIS A 152 14.10 6.53 4.86
N ASP A 153 15.04 6.77 3.94
CA ASP A 153 15.15 8.06 3.26
C ASP A 153 13.95 8.26 2.34
N GLU A 154 13.42 9.48 2.31
CA GLU A 154 12.24 9.83 1.49
C GLU A 154 12.49 9.59 -0.01
N SER A 155 13.73 9.71 -0.48
CA SER A 155 14.11 9.40 -1.86
C SER A 155 14.08 7.92 -2.20
N ASP A 156 14.15 7.06 -1.18
CA ASP A 156 14.29 5.61 -1.36
C ASP A 156 12.95 4.91 -1.35
N VAL A 157 11.93 5.49 -0.71
CA VAL A 157 10.62 4.86 -0.55
C VAL A 157 9.50 5.67 -1.18
N LEU A 158 8.53 4.96 -1.75
CA LEU A 158 7.23 5.47 -2.15
C LEU A 158 6.21 5.04 -1.11
N CYS A 159 5.64 6.03 -0.42
CA CYS A 159 4.60 5.86 0.59
C CYS A 159 3.21 6.08 -0.01
N TYR A 160 2.29 5.13 0.20
CA TYR A 160 0.94 5.23 -0.34
C TYR A 160 -0.02 5.85 0.68
N GLY A 161 -0.01 7.18 0.82
CA GLY A 161 -0.85 7.91 1.78
C GLY A 161 -0.15 8.20 3.12
N SER A 162 -0.92 8.71 4.07
CA SER A 162 -0.57 9.04 5.45
C SER A 162 -0.18 7.81 6.25
N PHE A 163 0.52 8.05 7.35
CA PHE A 163 0.86 7.03 8.33
C PHE A 163 -0.40 6.29 8.83
N ASP A 164 -0.34 4.97 8.82
CA ASP A 164 -1.46 4.10 9.20
C ASP A 164 -1.17 3.38 10.53
N ILE A 165 -1.69 3.92 11.63
CA ILE A 165 -1.55 3.32 12.97
C ILE A 165 -2.09 1.89 13.03
N GLU A 166 -3.14 1.58 12.26
CA GLU A 166 -3.75 0.25 12.22
C GLU A 166 -3.05 -0.71 11.26
N SER A 167 -2.04 -0.26 10.50
CA SER A 167 -1.30 -1.11 9.58
C SER A 167 -0.79 -2.37 10.28
N ILE A 168 -0.97 -3.52 9.64
CA ILE A 168 -0.38 -4.78 10.11
C ILE A 168 1.15 -4.68 10.14
N MET A 169 1.74 -3.72 9.42
CA MET A 169 3.17 -3.49 9.30
C MET A 169 3.76 -2.65 10.44
N ASN A 170 2.95 -2.17 11.39
CA ASN A 170 3.47 -1.56 12.61
C ASN A 170 3.97 -2.59 13.60
N TYR A 171 5.05 -2.26 14.29
CA TYR A 171 5.42 -2.91 15.56
C TYR A 171 4.49 -2.50 16.69
N SER A 172 4.37 -3.36 17.71
CA SER A 172 3.59 -3.07 18.91
C SER A 172 4.39 -2.31 19.97
N GLU A 173 3.72 -1.90 21.04
CA GLU A 173 4.36 -1.30 22.21
C GLU A 173 5.37 -2.25 22.87
N GLU A 174 5.07 -3.56 22.92
CA GLU A 174 5.99 -4.59 23.41
C GLU A 174 7.24 -4.74 22.54
N GLN A 175 7.15 -4.35 21.27
CA GLN A 175 8.28 -4.28 20.34
C GLN A 175 8.97 -2.90 20.35
N GLY A 176 8.61 -2.01 21.28
CA GLY A 176 9.30 -0.75 21.50
C GLY A 176 8.86 0.40 20.60
N VAL A 177 7.66 0.31 20.00
CA VAL A 177 7.05 1.41 19.24
C VAL A 177 5.83 1.93 19.98
N THR A 178 5.86 3.21 20.35
CA THR A 178 4.80 3.87 21.12
C THR A 178 4.20 5.02 20.31
N LEU A 179 2.91 5.30 20.50
CA LEU A 179 2.28 6.44 19.83
C LEU A 179 2.69 7.77 20.47
N LYS A 180 2.78 8.83 19.66
CA LYS A 180 3.02 10.18 20.18
C LYS A 180 1.86 10.65 21.07
N SER A 181 2.20 11.50 22.05
CA SER A 181 1.22 12.06 22.99
C SER A 181 0.07 12.75 22.24
N GLY A 182 -1.16 12.49 22.68
CA GLY A 182 -2.38 13.00 22.05
C GLY A 182 -3.06 12.03 21.08
N ILE A 183 -2.38 10.96 20.66
CA ILE A 183 -2.98 9.90 19.84
C ILE A 183 -3.53 8.80 20.75
N ASN A 184 -4.86 8.67 20.80
CA ASN A 184 -5.53 7.65 21.61
C ASN A 184 -5.97 6.46 20.75
N ALA A 185 -5.02 5.58 20.41
CA ALA A 185 -5.23 4.37 19.62
C ALA A 185 -4.35 3.23 20.14
N ARG A 186 -4.50 2.02 19.58
CA ARG A 186 -3.60 0.89 19.80
C ARG A 186 -2.80 0.63 18.54
N ILE A 187 -1.52 0.32 18.70
CA ILE A 187 -0.59 0.04 17.60
C ILE A 187 -0.15 -1.43 17.61
N GLY A 188 0.22 -1.97 16.45
CA GLY A 188 0.80 -3.32 16.34
C GLY A 188 -0.22 -4.45 16.30
N GLN A 189 -1.45 -4.18 15.86
CA GLN A 189 -2.46 -5.22 15.64
C GLN A 189 -1.97 -6.29 14.65
N ARG A 190 -2.44 -7.53 14.82
CA ARG A 190 -2.13 -8.69 13.96
C ARG A 190 -3.41 -9.45 13.60
N ASP A 191 -4.51 -8.76 13.37
CA ASP A 191 -5.81 -9.38 13.09
C ASP A 191 -6.18 -9.33 11.60
N ARG A 192 -5.83 -8.24 10.92
CA ARG A 192 -6.20 -7.99 9.52
C ARG A 192 -5.19 -7.09 8.81
N LEU A 193 -5.25 -7.06 7.48
CA LEU A 193 -4.72 -5.91 6.73
C LEU A 193 -5.63 -4.71 7.01
N SER A 194 -5.03 -3.55 7.28
CA SER A 194 -5.77 -2.29 7.32
C SER A 194 -6.23 -1.87 5.92
N GLU A 195 -7.12 -0.89 5.84
CA GLU A 195 -7.50 -0.30 4.56
C GLU A 195 -6.29 0.34 3.85
N GLY A 196 -5.34 0.92 4.61
CA GLY A 196 -4.10 1.45 4.06
C GLY A 196 -3.19 0.37 3.47
N ASP A 197 -3.04 -0.76 4.16
CA ASP A 197 -2.31 -1.94 3.67
C ASP A 197 -2.89 -2.44 2.34
N ILE A 198 -4.22 -2.61 2.28
CA ILE A 198 -4.95 -3.12 1.11
C ILE A 198 -4.78 -2.17 -0.09
N ARG A 199 -4.94 -0.86 0.12
CA ARG A 199 -4.75 0.13 -0.96
C ARG A 199 -3.33 0.16 -1.45
N ALA A 200 -2.34 0.19 -0.56
CA ALA A 200 -0.93 0.20 -0.92
C ALA A 200 -0.56 -1.06 -1.73
N LEU A 201 -1.02 -2.24 -1.29
CA LEU A 201 -0.83 -3.51 -1.99
C LEU A 201 -1.43 -3.50 -3.40
N ASN A 202 -2.67 -3.02 -3.54
CA ASN A 202 -3.33 -2.96 -4.83
C ASN A 202 -2.71 -1.93 -5.76
N ASN A 203 -2.31 -0.75 -5.27
CA ASN A 203 -1.62 0.25 -6.09
C ASN A 203 -0.29 -0.28 -6.63
N LEU A 204 0.47 -0.98 -5.78
CA LEU A 204 1.75 -1.56 -6.15
C LEU A 204 1.62 -2.64 -7.24
N TYR A 205 0.69 -3.59 -7.08
CA TYR A 205 0.57 -4.74 -7.99
C TYR A 205 -0.38 -4.53 -9.18
N LYS A 206 -1.27 -3.52 -9.14
CA LYS A 206 -2.12 -3.13 -10.29
C LYS A 206 -1.29 -2.68 -11.49
N LEU A 207 -0.20 -1.95 -11.26
CA LEU A 207 0.70 -1.46 -12.31
C LEU A 207 1.47 -2.60 -13.02
N ILE A 208 1.75 -3.71 -12.32
CA ILE A 208 2.42 -4.88 -12.89
C ILE A 208 1.46 -5.68 -13.79
N ASN A 209 0.19 -5.81 -13.37
CA ASN A 209 -0.80 -6.51 -14.17
C ASN A 209 -1.19 -5.75 -15.44
N ALA A 210 -1.21 -4.41 -15.38
CA ALA A 210 -1.42 -3.58 -16.58
C ALA A 210 -0.24 -3.63 -17.56
N SER A 211 1.01 -3.71 -17.07
CA SER A 211 2.20 -3.78 -17.92
C SER A 211 2.44 -5.18 -18.53
N GLY A 212 1.83 -6.23 -17.98
CA GLY A 212 1.79 -7.55 -18.61
C GLY A 212 0.92 -7.63 -19.88
N LEU A 213 0.03 -6.65 -20.09
CA LEU A 213 -0.82 -6.53 -21.28
C LEU A 213 -0.21 -5.64 -22.39
N HIS A 214 0.89 -4.95 -22.12
CA HIS A 214 1.58 -4.11 -23.11
C HIS A 214 3.05 -4.51 -23.25
N HIS A 215 3.31 -5.53 -24.08
CA HIS A 215 4.58 -5.58 -24.81
C HIS A 215 4.64 -4.38 -25.75
N GLY A 216 5.37 -3.35 -25.33
CA GLY A 216 5.79 -2.24 -26.18
C GLY A 216 5.26 -0.88 -25.75
N TYR A 217 5.82 -0.31 -24.68
CA TYR A 217 6.06 1.13 -24.60
C TYR A 217 7.31 1.38 -23.76
N THR A 218 8.35 1.87 -24.43
CA THR A 218 9.57 2.40 -23.82
C THR A 218 9.22 3.61 -22.96
N ARG A 219 9.80 3.69 -21.75
CA ARG A 219 9.77 4.90 -20.91
C ARG A 219 10.27 6.10 -21.73
N PRO A 220 9.57 7.25 -21.75
CA PRO A 220 10.19 8.49 -22.18
C PRO A 220 11.12 8.96 -21.06
N ASP A 221 12.37 9.15 -21.43
CA ASP A 221 13.40 9.75 -20.59
C ASP A 221 12.99 11.13 -20.06
N MET A 222 13.46 11.42 -18.85
CA MET A 222 13.49 12.79 -18.34
C MET A 222 14.42 13.64 -19.21
N ILE A 223 13.85 14.56 -20.00
CA ILE A 223 14.56 15.70 -20.57
C ILE A 223 13.77 16.98 -20.31
N SER A 224 14.55 17.98 -19.95
CA SER A 224 14.22 19.31 -19.44
C SER A 224 13.48 20.24 -20.41
N ASN A 225 12.88 21.25 -19.78
CA ASN A 225 12.69 22.63 -20.23
C ASN A 225 11.78 22.96 -21.43
N SER A 226 10.67 23.61 -21.04
CA SER A 226 10.30 24.98 -21.41
C SER A 226 9.32 25.22 -22.56
N HIS A 227 8.37 26.10 -22.22
CA HIS A 227 7.62 27.06 -23.04
C HIS A 227 6.29 26.66 -23.72
N ARG A 228 5.24 27.23 -23.09
CA ARG A 228 4.09 27.96 -23.67
C ARG A 228 3.22 27.22 -24.70
N THR A 229 1.94 27.14 -24.38
CA THR A 229 0.95 28.11 -24.91
C THR A 229 -0.32 28.10 -24.07
N VAL A 230 -0.75 29.31 -23.70
CA VAL A 230 -2.02 29.61 -23.02
C VAL A 230 -3.10 29.68 -24.09
N SER A 231 -4.18 28.90 -23.98
CA SER A 231 -5.40 29.14 -24.74
C SER A 231 -6.41 29.89 -23.87
N SER A 232 -6.70 31.12 -24.33
CA SER A 232 -7.57 32.11 -23.70
C SER A 232 -9.05 31.71 -23.78
N CYS A 233 -9.74 31.67 -22.63
CA CYS A 233 -11.19 31.65 -22.59
C CYS A 233 -11.72 33.09 -22.54
N ARG A 234 -12.38 33.53 -23.62
CA ARG A 234 -12.94 34.90 -23.78
C ARG A 234 -14.09 35.16 -22.78
N LYS A 235 -13.94 36.16 -21.92
CA LYS A 235 -15.05 36.79 -21.18
C LYS A 235 -16.04 37.45 -22.17
N LYS A 236 -17.31 37.01 -22.16
CA LYS A 236 -18.41 37.78 -22.75
C LYS A 236 -18.92 38.81 -21.74
N ARG A 237 -18.84 40.08 -22.13
CA ARG A 237 -19.32 41.27 -21.43
C ARG A 237 -20.85 41.33 -21.54
N ILE A 238 -21.55 41.33 -20.41
CA ILE A 238 -23.01 41.58 -20.35
C ILE A 238 -23.20 43.10 -20.32
N LEU A 239 -23.85 43.65 -21.34
CA LEU A 239 -24.35 45.02 -21.38
C LEU A 239 -25.79 45.02 -20.90
N SER A 240 -26.08 45.72 -19.81
CA SER A 240 -27.45 46.01 -19.38
C SER A 240 -28.06 47.08 -20.29
N HIS A 241 -29.27 46.83 -20.80
CA HIS A 241 -30.10 47.83 -21.47
C HIS A 241 -31.18 48.30 -20.51
N THR A 242 -31.07 49.55 -20.08
CA THR A 242 -32.12 50.28 -19.36
C THR A 242 -32.89 51.12 -20.38
N THR A 243 -34.15 50.79 -20.66
CA THR A 243 -35.05 51.64 -21.46
C THR A 243 -35.91 52.52 -20.58
N LYS A 244 -35.86 53.82 -20.92
CA LYS A 244 -36.55 55.00 -20.36
C LYS A 244 -38.07 54.86 -20.22
N ARG A 245 -38.64 55.55 -19.23
CA ARG A 245 -39.99 56.11 -19.33
C ARG A 245 -39.98 57.59 -18.90
N LEU A 246 -40.15 58.48 -19.89
CA LEU A 246 -40.50 59.89 -19.69
C LEU A 246 -41.96 60.00 -19.24
N ARG A 247 -42.25 60.92 -18.32
CA ARG A 247 -43.54 61.62 -18.24
C ARG A 247 -43.31 63.13 -18.39
N ARG A 248 -44.17 63.74 -19.20
CA ARG A 248 -44.18 65.14 -19.63
C ARG A 248 -45.02 66.00 -18.67
N LYS A 249 -44.58 67.26 -18.58
CA LYS A 249 -45.27 68.51 -18.18
C LYS A 249 -45.86 68.59 -16.78
#